data_AF-A0AAN8YJN1-F1
#
_entry.id   AF-A0AAN8YJN1-F1
#
_cell.length_a   1.000
_cell.length_b   1.000
_cell.length_c   1.000
_cell.angle_alpha   90.00
_cell.angle_beta   90.00
_cell.angle_gamma   90.00
#
_symmetry.space_group_name_H-M   'P 1'
#
loop_
_entity.id
_entity.type
_entity.pdbx_description
1 polymer ?
#
loop_
_entity_poly.entity_id
_entity_poly.type
_entity_poly.pdbx_seq_one_letter_code
_entity_poly.pdbx_strand_id
1 'polypeptide(L)'
;MRKNQLFQILDRKVVREGSLEKLRKVAELMNSCLSLHGKDRPTMKEVAMELKNFKKFTKNNPWANEHGNEENEDELSNLCTIPIDSNDGIKNFSGQ
;
A
#
# COMPACT_ATOMS: atom_id res chain seq x y z
N MET A 1 -5.00 -2.18 -17.70
CA MET A 1 -5.20 -0.72 -17.92
C MET A 1 -4.94 -0.35 -19.38
N ARG A 2 -5.90 0.29 -20.08
CA ARG A 2 -5.63 0.88 -21.41
C ARG A 2 -4.93 2.23 -21.22
N LYS A 3 -3.85 2.49 -21.96
CA LYS A 3 -2.97 3.69 -21.81
C LYS A 3 -3.74 5.03 -21.84
N ASN A 4 -4.88 5.09 -22.51
CA ASN A 4 -5.67 6.30 -22.69
C ASN A 4 -6.73 6.53 -21.59
N GLN A 5 -7.05 5.52 -20.77
CA GLN A 5 -8.02 5.64 -19.69
C GLN A 5 -7.39 6.06 -18.37
N LEU A 6 -6.09 5.81 -18.17
CA LEU A 6 -5.37 6.18 -16.95
C LEU A 6 -5.47 7.69 -16.66
N PHE A 7 -5.26 8.53 -17.66
CA PHE A 7 -5.27 9.99 -17.46
C PHE A 7 -6.67 10.59 -17.30
N GLN A 8 -7.72 9.82 -17.58
CA GLN A 8 -9.10 10.25 -17.36
C GLN A 8 -9.54 10.05 -15.91
N ILE A 9 -8.92 9.11 -15.20
CA ILE A 9 -9.26 8.79 -13.80
C ILE A 9 -8.39 9.53 -12.78
N LEU A 10 -7.18 9.96 -13.18
CA LEU A 10 -6.27 10.66 -12.29
C LEU A 10 -6.70 12.11 -12.10
N ASP A 11 -6.52 12.63 -10.88
CA ASP A 11 -6.76 14.04 -10.59
C ASP A 11 -5.88 14.93 -11.49
N ARG A 12 -6.45 16.05 -11.98
CA ARG A 12 -5.77 16.98 -12.87
C ARG A 12 -4.45 17.51 -12.27
N LYS A 13 -4.37 17.71 -10.96
CA LYS A 13 -3.13 18.12 -10.27
C LYS A 13 -2.05 17.05 -10.39
N VAL A 14 -2.42 15.79 -10.17
CA VAL A 14 -1.52 14.64 -10.27
C VAL A 14 -0.99 14.47 -11.69
N VAL A 15 -1.83 14.65 -12.71
CA VAL A 15 -1.40 14.59 -14.12
C VAL A 15 -0.46 15.73 -14.49
N ARG A 16 -0.68 16.93 -13.93
CA ARG A 16 0.16 18.10 -14.19
C ARG A 16 1.52 18.04 -13.48
N GLU A 17 1.56 17.50 -12.28
CA GLU A 17 2.76 17.47 -11.42
C GLU A 17 3.57 16.17 -11.61
N GLY A 18 2.90 15.08 -11.98
CA GLY A 18 3.52 13.77 -12.17
C GLY A 18 4.07 13.55 -13.58
N SER A 19 5.22 12.86 -13.68
CA SER A 19 5.70 12.35 -14.97
C SER A 19 4.77 11.25 -15.50
N LEU A 20 4.38 11.35 -16.77
CA LEU A 20 3.51 10.37 -17.43
C LEU A 20 4.03 8.93 -17.33
N GLU A 21 5.36 8.75 -17.38
CA GLU A 21 5.98 7.42 -17.24
C GLU A 21 5.84 6.89 -15.81
N LYS A 22 6.08 7.74 -14.80
CA LYS A 22 5.94 7.36 -13.39
C LYS A 22 4.48 7.01 -13.08
N LEU A 23 3.54 7.83 -13.56
CA LEU A 23 2.11 7.58 -13.37
C LEU A 23 1.69 6.24 -13.98
N ARG A 24 2.23 5.87 -15.16
CA ARG A 24 1.99 4.56 -15.78
C ARG A 24 2.54 3.41 -14.94
N LYS A 25 3.79 3.49 -14.48
CA LYS A 25 4.40 2.43 -13.67
C LYS A 25 3.66 2.22 -12.35
N VAL A 26 3.27 3.31 -11.68
CA VAL A 26 2.46 3.20 -10.45
C VAL A 26 1.08 2.60 -10.74
N ALA A 27 0.45 2.94 -11.87
CA ALA A 27 -0.83 2.34 -12.26
C ALA A 27 -0.72 0.85 -12.60
N GLU A 28 0.37 0.41 -13.22
CA GLU A 28 0.66 -1.01 -13.47
C GLU A 28 0.83 -1.77 -12.16
N LEU A 29 1.56 -1.20 -11.19
CA LEU A 29 1.69 -1.76 -9.85
C LEU A 29 0.34 -1.85 -9.12
N MET A 30 -0.49 -0.81 -9.18
CA MET A 30 -1.84 -0.87 -8.61
C MET A 30 -2.69 -1.95 -9.30
N ASN A 31 -2.56 -2.11 -10.61
CA ASN A 31 -3.31 -3.11 -11.37
C ASN A 31 -2.92 -4.54 -10.98
N SER A 32 -1.64 -4.81 -10.66
CA SER A 32 -1.23 -6.12 -10.16
C SER A 32 -1.68 -6.36 -8.72
N CYS A 33 -1.65 -5.35 -7.85
CA CYS A 33 -2.19 -5.44 -6.48
C CYS A 33 -3.70 -5.74 -6.45
N LEU A 34 -4.45 -5.22 -7.42
CA LEU A 34 -5.90 -5.38 -7.54
C LEU A 34 -6.28 -6.60 -8.41
N SER A 35 -5.34 -7.49 -8.72
CA SER A 35 -5.62 -8.72 -9.46
C SER A 35 -6.73 -9.54 -8.79
N LEU A 36 -7.66 -10.05 -9.61
CA LEU A 36 -8.77 -10.88 -9.14
C LEU A 36 -8.26 -12.17 -8.49
N HIS A 37 -7.21 -12.77 -9.07
CA HIS A 37 -6.56 -13.94 -8.51
C HIS A 37 -5.47 -13.52 -7.52
N GLY A 38 -5.58 -14.00 -6.28
CA GLY A 38 -4.63 -13.68 -5.20
C GLY A 38 -3.19 -14.08 -5.50
N LYS A 39 -2.98 -15.17 -6.26
CA LYS A 39 -1.66 -15.64 -6.69
C LYS A 39 -0.92 -14.69 -7.65
N ASP A 40 -1.67 -13.83 -8.34
CA ASP A 40 -1.11 -12.84 -9.28
C ASP A 40 -0.83 -11.50 -8.57
N ARG A 41 -1.22 -11.38 -7.29
CA ARG A 41 -0.93 -10.20 -6.49
C ARG A 41 0.53 -10.26 -6.02
N PRO A 42 1.27 -9.15 -6.17
CA PRO A 42 2.62 -9.08 -5.64
C PRO A 42 2.59 -9.17 -4.11
N THR A 43 3.69 -9.67 -3.55
CA THR A 43 3.94 -9.64 -2.11
C THR A 43 4.16 -8.20 -1.64
N MET A 44 3.92 -7.93 -0.36
CA MET A 44 4.14 -6.58 0.18
C MET A 44 5.62 -6.15 0.10
N LYS A 45 6.55 -7.12 0.13
CA LYS A 45 7.98 -6.88 -0.09
C LYS A 45 8.26 -6.34 -1.50
N GLU A 46 7.66 -6.94 -2.53
CA GLU A 46 7.81 -6.50 -3.92
C GLU A 46 7.17 -5.13 -4.13
N VAL A 47 5.98 -4.90 -3.59
CA VAL A 47 5.32 -3.59 -3.65
C VAL A 47 6.16 -2.51 -2.97
N ALA A 48 6.70 -2.79 -1.78
CA ALA A 48 7.56 -1.84 -1.07
C ALA A 48 8.84 -1.53 -1.86
N MET A 49 9.43 -2.53 -2.51
CA MET A 49 10.61 -2.36 -3.38
C MET A 49 10.30 -1.46 -4.57
N GLU A 50 9.19 -1.72 -5.26
CA GLU A 50 8.78 -0.95 -6.43
C GLU A 50 8.45 0.51 -6.06
N LEU A 51 7.80 0.72 -4.91
CA LEU A 51 7.53 2.06 -4.39
C LEU A 51 8.80 2.81 -3.95
N LYS A 52 9.78 2.12 -3.36
CA LYS A 52 11.09 2.71 -3.04
C LYS A 52 11.79 3.22 -4.30
N ASN A 53 11.64 2.53 -5.42
CA ASN A 53 12.21 2.97 -6.70
C ASN A 53 11.60 4.30 -7.16
N PHE A 54 10.31 4.58 -6.91
CA PHE A 54 9.71 5.89 -7.19
C PHE A 54 10.15 6.97 -6.18
N LYS A 55 10.32 6.61 -4.89
CA LYS A 55 10.69 7.54 -3.81
C LYS A 55 12.08 8.16 -4.00
N LYS A 56 13.05 7.40 -4.54
CA LYS A 56 14.42 7.89 -4.81
C LYS A 56 14.49 9.13 -5.73
N PHE A 57 13.42 9.43 -6.47
CA PHE A 57 13.34 10.60 -7.36
C PHE A 57 12.65 11.83 -6.75
N THR A 58 12.22 11.76 -5.48
CA THR A 58 11.49 12.84 -4.81
C THR A 58 12.36 13.38 -3.67
N LYS A 59 13.36 14.21 -4.01
CA LYS A 59 14.25 14.87 -3.03
C LYS A 59 13.54 15.93 -2.18
N ASN A 60 12.26 16.20 -2.44
CA ASN A 60 11.56 17.40 -1.94
C ASN A 60 10.20 17.05 -1.30
N ASN A 61 10.11 15.91 -0.60
CA ASN A 61 8.91 15.58 0.17
C ASN A 61 8.94 16.31 1.54
N PRO A 62 7.93 17.11 1.90
CA PRO A 62 7.80 17.68 3.25
C PRO A 62 7.64 16.63 4.36
N TRP A 63 7.19 15.43 4.01
CA TRP A 63 7.04 14.26 4.91
C TRP A 63 8.30 13.38 4.91
N ALA A 64 9.47 13.97 4.66
CA ALA A 64 10.77 13.28 4.75
C ALA A 64 11.46 13.53 6.10
N ASN A 65 10.68 13.68 7.17
CA ASN A 65 11.13 13.52 8.56
C ASN A 65 10.20 12.41 9.08
N GLU A 66 10.61 11.29 9.65
CA GLU A 66 11.78 10.99 10.46
C GLU A 66 11.79 9.47 10.71
N HIS A 67 12.37 8.65 9.84
CA HIS A 67 12.79 7.31 10.24
C HIS A 67 14.17 7.07 9.63
N GLY A 68 15.16 7.21 10.50
CA GLY A 68 16.56 6.92 10.23
C GLY A 68 16.73 5.49 9.73
N ASN A 69 17.75 5.33 8.90
CA ASN A 69 18.25 4.06 8.41
C ASN A 69 18.70 3.20 9.60
N GLU A 70 18.25 1.95 9.72
CA GLU A 70 19.12 0.81 10.07
C GLU A 70 18.35 -0.51 10.04
N GLU A 71 19.01 -1.47 9.41
CA GLU A 71 18.65 -2.87 9.32
C GLU A 71 18.87 -3.46 10.71
N ASN A 72 17.79 -3.74 11.43
CA ASN A 72 17.82 -4.52 12.66
C ASN A 72 16.68 -5.54 12.56
N GLU A 73 17.03 -6.82 12.60
CA GLU A 73 16.09 -7.94 12.65
C GLU A 73 15.45 -8.07 14.03
N ASP A 74 14.86 -7.02 14.58
CA ASP A 74 14.19 -7.06 15.89
C ASP A 74 13.18 -5.91 15.98
N GLU A 75 12.07 -5.99 15.25
CA GLU A 75 10.84 -5.19 15.51
C GLU A 75 9.66 -5.84 14.76
N LEU A 76 9.46 -7.13 15.01
CA LEU A 76 8.19 -7.83 14.78
C LEU A 76 7.24 -7.69 16.00
N SER A 77 7.55 -6.83 16.96
CA SER A 77 6.92 -6.76 18.28
C SER A 77 5.56 -6.05 18.32
N ASN A 78 5.17 -5.29 17.30
CA ASN A 78 3.95 -4.46 17.40
C ASN A 78 2.84 -4.77 16.38
N LEU A 79 2.89 -5.94 15.73
CA LEU A 79 1.73 -6.46 15.01
C LEU A 79 0.87 -7.34 15.93
N CYS A 80 -0.21 -6.74 16.44
CA CYS A 80 -1.39 -7.41 16.99
C CYS A 80 -1.16 -8.48 18.07
N THR A 81 -0.99 -8.04 19.32
CA THR A 81 -1.63 -8.74 20.44
C THR A 81 -2.82 -7.91 20.87
N ILE A 82 -3.98 -8.16 20.23
CA ILE A 82 -5.24 -7.89 20.93
C ILE A 82 -5.36 -9.04 21.93
N PRO A 83 -5.32 -8.81 23.25
CA PRO A 83 -5.62 -9.86 24.19
C PRO A 83 -7.04 -10.34 23.89
N ILE A 84 -7.15 -11.57 23.39
CA ILE A 84 -8.44 -12.27 23.32
C ILE A 84 -8.75 -12.63 24.77
N ASP A 85 -9.39 -11.71 25.48
CA ASP A 85 -9.98 -12.05 26.77
C ASP A 85 -11.11 -13.05 26.47
N SER A 86 -10.80 -14.32 26.69
CA SER A 86 -11.78 -15.40 26.62
C SER A 86 -12.63 -15.33 27.87
N ASN A 87 -13.50 -14.33 27.95
CA ASN A 87 -14.71 -14.31 28.79
C ASN A 87 -15.49 -13.02 28.55
N ASP A 88 -16.30 -13.00 27.49
CA ASP A 88 -17.60 -12.36 27.63
C ASP A 88 -18.65 -13.16 26.87
N GLY A 89 -19.71 -13.50 27.59
CA GLY A 89 -20.58 -14.64 27.29
C GLY A 89 -21.31 -14.53 25.95
N ILE A 90 -21.35 -15.65 25.23
CA ILE A 90 -22.37 -15.90 24.21
C ILE A 90 -23.73 -15.92 24.92
N LYS A 91 -24.37 -14.76 25.03
CA LYS A 91 -25.80 -14.69 25.33
C LYS A 91 -26.54 -15.20 24.10
N ASN A 92 -26.97 -16.45 24.17
CA ASN A 92 -27.87 -17.06 23.21
C ASN A 92 -29.13 -16.19 23.12
N PHE A 93 -29.32 -15.51 21.99
CA PHE A 93 -30.62 -14.93 21.67
C PHE A 93 -31.51 -16.06 21.17
N SER A 94 -32.29 -16.67 22.08
CA SER A 94 -33.46 -17.43 21.69
C SER A 94 -34.51 -16.44 21.20
N GLY A 95 -34.78 -16.47 19.90
CA GLY A 95 -35.90 -15.74 19.31
C GLY A 95 -37.24 -16.22 19.88
N GLN A 96 -38.08 -15.26 20.23
CA GLN A 96 -39.53 -15.39 20.35
C GLN A 96 -40.15 -14.20 19.63
#